data_AF-A0A7J3I2M9-F1
#
_entry.id   AF-A0A7J3I2M9-F1
#
_cell.length_a   1.000
_cell.length_b   1.000
_cell.length_c   1.000
_cell.angle_alpha   90.00
_cell.angle_beta   90.00
_cell.angle_gamma   90.00
#
_symmetry.space_group_name_H-M   'P 1'
#
loop_
_entity.id
_entity.type
_entity.pdbx_description
1 polymer ?
#
loop_
_entity_poly.entity_id
_entity_poly.type
_entity_poly.pdbx_seq_one_letter_code
_entity_poly.pdbx_strand_id
1 'polypeptide(L)'
;MLGFNVNKREVVFRGKLTAVSPLRVGAGQGHKITDLIDLSCIKVTIGDRLIPYIPGSSLKGVLRSAAEGIIRTARLKGNNLNACYPYLDSSCAKRYGNKLMRLQEEVKRSEDVEEAISRLLDFVEKNYCLACRIFGATGIMSHVAVKDCYGIDGSYSFGTRRGVAIDRRTGAVAKRALYTVEFLN
;
A
#
# COMPACT_ATOMS: atom_id res chain seq x y z
N MET A 1 -18.32 6.83 4.71
CA MET A 1 -17.01 6.26 5.11
C MET A 1 -16.46 7.15 6.21
N LEU A 2 -16.05 6.58 7.35
CA LEU A 2 -15.36 7.36 8.39
C LEU A 2 -14.02 7.82 7.88
N GLY A 3 -13.64 9.08 8.09
CA GLY A 3 -12.28 9.50 7.85
C GLY A 3 -11.96 10.84 8.47
N PHE A 4 -12.40 11.90 7.80
CA PHE A 4 -12.04 13.28 8.10
C PHE A 4 -13.21 14.07 8.68
N ASN A 5 -13.95 13.49 9.64
CA ASN A 5 -15.12 14.17 10.21
C ASN A 5 -14.68 15.48 10.91
N VAL A 6 -13.48 15.52 11.51
CA VAL A 6 -12.81 16.72 12.00
C VAL A 6 -11.29 16.58 11.77
N ASN A 7 -10.70 17.41 10.91
CA ASN A 7 -9.24 17.46 10.76
C ASN A 7 -8.63 18.37 11.83
N LYS A 8 -8.07 17.78 12.90
CA LYS A 8 -7.45 18.55 13.98
C LYS A 8 -6.02 19.01 13.66
N ARG A 9 -5.27 18.23 12.87
CA ARG A 9 -3.86 18.47 12.58
C ARG A 9 -3.42 17.74 11.33
N GLU A 10 -2.70 18.44 10.47
CA GLU A 10 -1.96 17.86 9.35
C GLU A 10 -0.45 17.92 9.64
N VAL A 11 0.25 16.82 9.37
CA VAL A 11 1.72 16.77 9.44
C VAL A 11 2.22 16.31 8.08
N VAL A 12 3.04 17.13 7.45
CA VAL A 12 3.53 16.89 6.08
C VAL A 12 5.01 16.52 6.12
N PHE A 13 5.33 15.31 5.65
CA PHE A 13 6.70 14.87 5.44
C PHE A 13 7.07 15.02 3.97
N ARG A 14 8.22 15.64 3.70
CA ARG A 14 8.79 15.80 2.35
C ARG A 14 10.24 15.33 2.37
N GLY A 15 10.64 14.63 1.33
CA GLY A 15 11.99 14.10 1.19
C GLY A 15 12.24 13.56 -0.21
N LYS A 16 13.47 13.11 -0.44
CA LYS A 16 13.89 12.43 -1.66
C LYS A 16 14.19 10.97 -1.33
N LEU A 17 13.79 10.06 -2.20
CA LEU A 17 14.15 8.65 -2.11
C LEU A 17 15.30 8.37 -3.08
N THR A 18 16.38 7.81 -2.56
CA THR A 18 17.53 7.38 -3.36
C THR A 18 17.56 5.87 -3.38
N ALA A 19 17.59 5.27 -4.57
CA ALA A 19 17.79 3.84 -4.73
C ALA A 19 19.26 3.51 -4.43
N VAL A 20 19.54 2.93 -3.25
CA VAL A 20 20.90 2.48 -2.88
C VAL A 20 21.30 1.16 -3.56
N SER A 21 20.34 0.50 -4.20
CA SER A 21 20.47 -0.75 -4.93
C SER A 21 19.43 -0.80 -6.05
N PRO A 22 19.63 -1.63 -7.09
CA PRO A 22 18.67 -1.77 -8.19
C PRO A 22 17.22 -1.90 -7.73
N LEU A 23 16.39 -0.91 -8.06
CA LEU A 23 14.98 -0.86 -7.67
C LEU A 23 14.08 -1.17 -8.87
N ARG A 24 13.09 -2.02 -8.65
CA ARG A 24 12.06 -2.31 -9.66
C ARG A 24 10.68 -2.11 -9.05
N VAL A 25 9.88 -1.26 -9.68
CA VAL A 25 8.43 -1.18 -9.48
C VAL A 25 7.78 -1.55 -10.79
N GLY A 26 7.16 -2.74 -10.87
CA GLY A 26 6.67 -3.28 -12.13
C GLY A 26 5.36 -2.61 -12.60
N ALA A 27 5.20 -2.48 -13.93
CA ALA A 27 3.99 -1.93 -14.55
C ALA A 27 2.80 -2.92 -14.62
N GLY A 28 3.02 -4.20 -14.27
CA GLY A 28 2.05 -5.28 -14.46
C GLY A 28 2.10 -5.92 -15.86
N GLN A 29 1.34 -6.98 -16.11
CA GLN A 29 1.22 -7.58 -17.44
C GLN A 29 0.26 -6.75 -18.30
N GLY A 30 0.84 -5.81 -19.05
CA GLY A 30 0.13 -4.95 -20.00
C GLY A 30 1.08 -4.48 -21.11
N HIS A 31 2.09 -5.29 -21.41
CA HIS A 31 3.06 -5.00 -22.45
C HIS A 31 2.36 -4.99 -23.81
N LYS A 32 2.63 -3.94 -24.60
CA LYS A 32 2.40 -4.01 -26.04
C LYS A 32 3.21 -5.21 -26.53
N ILE A 33 2.66 -6.01 -27.45
CA ILE A 33 3.34 -7.17 -28.04
C ILE A 33 4.74 -6.81 -28.60
N THR A 34 4.98 -5.51 -28.86
CA THR A 34 6.22 -4.93 -29.37
C THR A 34 7.27 -4.58 -28.30
N ASP A 35 7.01 -4.74 -27.00
CA ASP A 35 7.99 -4.39 -25.97
C ASP A 35 9.15 -5.41 -25.95
N LEU A 36 10.38 -4.91 -26.10
CA LEU A 36 11.62 -5.71 -26.09
C LEU A 36 12.00 -6.24 -24.68
N ILE A 37 11.26 -5.82 -23.65
CA ILE A 37 11.53 -6.12 -22.25
C ILE A 37 10.30 -6.82 -21.67
N ASP A 38 10.47 -8.07 -21.22
CA ASP A 38 9.38 -8.90 -20.69
C ASP A 38 8.78 -8.33 -19.39
N LEU A 39 9.60 -7.60 -18.64
CA LEU A 39 9.32 -7.14 -17.30
C LEU A 39 9.84 -5.70 -17.17
N SER A 40 9.02 -4.69 -17.50
CA SER A 40 9.41 -3.27 -17.36
C SER A 40 9.12 -2.66 -15.99
N CYS A 41 9.79 -1.53 -15.73
CA CYS A 41 9.40 -0.60 -14.67
C CYS A 41 8.18 0.21 -15.07
N ILE A 42 7.38 0.61 -14.08
CA ILE A 42 6.24 1.52 -14.27
C ILE A 42 6.74 2.93 -14.58
N LYS A 43 6.12 3.54 -15.59
CA LYS A 43 6.45 4.86 -16.09
C LYS A 43 5.16 5.62 -16.35
N VAL A 44 5.22 6.94 -16.26
CA VAL A 44 4.11 7.84 -16.54
C VAL A 44 4.59 8.92 -17.50
N THR A 45 3.71 9.35 -18.39
CA THR A 45 4.00 10.43 -19.32
C THR A 45 3.59 11.75 -18.69
N ILE A 46 4.53 12.67 -18.49
CA ILE A 46 4.27 14.04 -18.02
C ILE A 46 4.83 15.02 -19.06
N GLY A 47 3.93 15.76 -19.70
CA GLY A 47 4.27 16.50 -20.93
C GLY A 47 4.71 15.52 -22.02
N ASP A 48 5.88 15.77 -22.61
CA ASP A 48 6.47 14.90 -23.64
C ASP A 48 7.50 13.90 -23.08
N ARG A 49 7.60 13.77 -21.75
CA ARG A 49 8.61 12.94 -21.08
C ARG A 49 8.00 11.71 -20.45
N LEU A 50 8.64 10.56 -20.67
CA LEU A 50 8.31 9.30 -20.01
C LEU A 50 9.20 9.14 -18.77
N ILE A 51 8.62 9.30 -17.58
CA ILE A 51 9.37 9.28 -16.32
C ILE A 51 9.01 8.05 -15.47
N PRO A 52 9.97 7.39 -14.81
CA PRO A 52 9.66 6.39 -13.81
C PRO A 52 9.04 7.04 -12.58
N TYR A 53 8.19 6.29 -11.88
CA TYR A 53 7.66 6.73 -10.60
C TYR A 53 7.38 5.54 -9.69
N ILE A 54 7.34 5.80 -8.38
CA ILE A 54 6.84 4.86 -7.38
C ILE A 54 5.40 5.28 -7.06
N PRO A 55 4.38 4.45 -7.35
CA PRO A 55 3.02 4.77 -6.98
C PRO A 55 2.89 4.94 -5.47
N GLY A 56 2.13 5.94 -5.05
CA GLY A 56 1.84 6.22 -3.65
C GLY A 56 1.13 5.04 -2.97
N SER A 57 0.33 4.28 -3.73
CA SER A 57 -0.27 3.02 -3.26
C SER A 57 0.77 1.94 -2.96
N SER A 58 1.76 1.76 -3.84
CA SER A 58 2.88 0.83 -3.63
C SER A 58 3.72 1.22 -2.42
N LEU A 59 4.11 2.50 -2.33
CA LEU A 59 4.89 3.00 -1.20
C LEU A 59 4.11 2.90 0.12
N LYS A 60 2.81 3.25 0.11
CA LYS A 60 1.93 3.06 1.26
C LYS A 60 1.80 1.60 1.66
N GLY A 61 1.74 0.68 0.70
CA GLY A 61 1.71 -0.76 0.95
C GLY A 61 2.97 -1.24 1.66
N VAL A 62 4.15 -0.80 1.20
CA VAL A 62 5.44 -1.10 1.86
C VAL A 62 5.47 -0.55 3.28
N LEU A 63 5.11 0.71 3.47
CA LEU A 63 5.04 1.34 4.80
C LEU A 63 4.07 0.61 5.74
N ARG A 64 2.88 0.25 5.23
CA ARG A 64 1.89 -0.52 5.99
C ARG A 64 2.46 -1.87 6.39
N SER A 65 3.04 -2.62 5.46
CA SER A 65 3.59 -3.95 5.73
C SER A 65 4.71 -3.90 6.78
N ALA A 66 5.60 -2.90 6.69
CA ALA A 66 6.65 -2.68 7.67
C ALA A 66 6.06 -2.34 9.06
N ALA A 67 5.09 -1.42 9.12
CA ALA A 67 4.42 -1.06 10.35
C ALA A 67 3.69 -2.25 10.99
N GLU A 68 2.99 -3.07 10.20
CA GLU A 68 2.34 -4.29 10.67
C GLU A 68 3.35 -5.28 11.27
N GLY A 69 4.54 -5.42 10.66
CA GLY A 69 5.65 -6.21 11.20
C GLY A 69 6.14 -5.67 12.54
N ILE A 70 6.40 -4.36 12.63
CA ILE A 70 6.83 -3.70 13.87
C ILE A 70 5.78 -3.89 14.97
N ILE A 71 4.50 -3.65 14.68
CA ILE A 71 3.40 -3.78 15.63
C ILE A 71 3.33 -5.21 16.19
N ARG A 72 3.42 -6.23 15.33
CA ARG A 72 3.39 -7.65 15.75
C ARG A 72 4.57 -7.99 16.67
N THR A 73 5.74 -7.41 16.44
CA THR A 73 6.94 -7.65 17.26
C THR A 73 6.91 -6.86 18.56
N ALA A 74 6.41 -5.64 18.55
CA ALA A 74 6.43 -4.73 19.70
C ALA A 74 5.54 -5.20 20.88
N ARG A 75 4.60 -6.14 20.65
CA ARG A 75 3.69 -6.70 21.67
C ARG A 75 3.05 -5.61 22.54
N LEU A 76 2.51 -4.59 21.88
CA LEU A 76 1.91 -3.43 22.56
C LEU A 76 0.79 -3.90 23.52
N LYS A 77 0.84 -3.42 24.77
CA LYS A 77 -0.18 -3.70 25.78
C LYS A 77 -1.39 -2.80 25.53
N GLY A 78 -2.55 -3.42 25.32
CA GLY A 78 -3.81 -2.71 25.09
C GLY A 78 -4.73 -3.49 24.16
N ASN A 79 -6.02 -3.15 24.18
CA ASN A 79 -7.00 -3.82 23.35
C ASN A 79 -6.77 -3.49 21.87
N ASN A 80 -6.73 -4.55 21.04
CA ASN A 80 -6.62 -4.45 19.59
C ASN A 80 -5.46 -3.55 19.09
N LEU A 81 -4.32 -3.54 19.79
CA LEU A 81 -3.13 -2.86 19.28
C LEU A 81 -2.31 -3.72 18.31
N ASN A 82 -2.53 -5.03 18.29
CA ASN A 82 -1.83 -5.95 17.39
C ASN A 82 -2.41 -5.91 15.97
N ALA A 83 -1.54 -5.88 14.96
CA ALA A 83 -1.95 -5.82 13.56
C ALA A 83 -2.61 -7.13 13.11
N CYS A 84 -3.81 -7.03 12.54
CA CYS A 84 -4.47 -8.16 11.89
C CYS A 84 -3.84 -8.48 10.53
N TYR A 85 -4.08 -9.69 10.01
CA TYR A 85 -3.80 -10.00 8.60
C TYR A 85 -4.97 -9.57 7.73
N PRO A 86 -4.82 -8.60 6.82
CA PRO A 86 -5.95 -7.98 6.12
C PRO A 86 -6.72 -8.92 5.19
N TYR A 87 -6.11 -10.01 4.72
CA TYR A 87 -6.72 -10.94 3.77
C TYR A 87 -7.45 -12.12 4.45
N LEU A 88 -7.18 -12.37 5.73
CA LEU A 88 -7.80 -13.47 6.47
C LEU A 88 -9.22 -13.10 6.94
N ASP A 89 -10.04 -14.11 7.19
CA ASP A 89 -11.38 -13.95 7.78
C ASP A 89 -11.34 -13.36 9.19
N SER A 90 -10.18 -13.44 9.84
CA SER A 90 -9.89 -12.79 11.12
C SER A 90 -9.56 -11.30 11.03
N SER A 91 -9.55 -10.70 9.83
CA SER A 91 -9.28 -9.27 9.65
C SER A 91 -10.33 -8.38 10.32
N CYS A 92 -9.93 -7.19 10.78
CA CYS A 92 -10.86 -6.24 11.40
C CYS A 92 -12.02 -5.87 10.47
N ALA A 93 -11.74 -5.70 9.17
CA ALA A 93 -12.76 -5.38 8.17
C ALA A 93 -13.83 -6.47 8.03
N LYS A 94 -13.42 -7.74 7.96
CA LYS A 94 -14.37 -8.86 7.86
C LYS A 94 -15.14 -9.10 9.17
N ARG A 95 -14.48 -8.97 10.33
CA ARG A 95 -15.10 -9.16 11.65
C ARG A 95 -16.10 -8.08 12.02
N TYR A 96 -15.78 -6.82 11.72
CA TYR A 96 -16.50 -5.66 12.26
C TYR A 96 -17.13 -4.77 11.19
N GLY A 97 -16.91 -5.04 9.90
CA GLY A 97 -17.38 -4.20 8.79
C GLY A 97 -18.89 -4.01 8.78
N ASN A 98 -19.67 -5.08 8.96
CA ASN A 98 -21.14 -4.99 8.99
C ASN A 98 -21.65 -4.11 10.14
N LYS A 99 -21.06 -4.25 11.34
CA LYS A 99 -21.44 -3.43 12.50
C LYS A 99 -20.99 -1.98 12.33
N LEU A 100 -19.81 -1.76 11.76
CA LEU A 100 -19.33 -0.43 11.41
C LEU A 100 -20.28 0.27 10.43
N MET A 101 -20.77 -0.44 9.41
CA MET A 101 -21.70 0.11 8.43
C MET A 101 -23.01 0.55 9.08
N ARG A 102 -23.58 -0.26 9.98
CA ARG A 102 -24.79 0.10 10.74
C ARG A 102 -24.59 1.33 11.60
N LEU A 103 -23.49 1.40 12.36
CA LEU A 103 -23.16 2.57 13.18
C LEU A 103 -22.97 3.83 12.31
N GLN A 104 -22.37 3.69 11.12
CA GLN A 104 -22.25 4.80 10.17
C GLN A 104 -23.61 5.28 9.63
N GLU A 105 -24.59 4.39 9.49
CA GLU A 105 -25.96 4.74 9.09
C GLU A 105 -26.74 5.40 10.23
N GLU A 106 -26.56 4.92 11.47
CA GLU A 106 -27.14 5.52 12.68
C GLU A 106 -26.67 6.98 12.83
N VAL A 107 -25.38 7.25 12.63
CA VAL A 107 -24.83 8.63 12.70
C VAL A 107 -25.48 9.55 11.69
N LYS A 108 -25.79 9.06 10.48
CA LYS A 108 -26.45 9.88 9.44
C LYS A 108 -27.90 10.22 9.78
N ARG A 109 -28.55 9.44 10.65
CA ARG A 109 -29.96 9.57 11.01
C ARG A 109 -30.16 10.14 12.42
N SER A 110 -29.09 10.32 13.18
CA SER A 110 -29.14 10.76 14.57
C SER A 110 -29.46 12.24 14.66
N GLU A 111 -30.36 12.61 15.57
CA GLU A 111 -30.58 14.00 15.97
C GLU A 111 -29.41 14.52 16.83
N ASP A 112 -28.86 13.65 17.69
CA ASP A 112 -27.63 13.89 18.43
C ASP A 112 -26.44 13.28 17.68
N VAL A 113 -25.81 14.11 16.85
CA VAL A 113 -24.70 13.70 15.99
C VAL A 113 -23.41 13.47 16.80
N GLU A 114 -23.20 14.23 17.88
CA GLU A 114 -21.95 14.20 18.65
C GLU A 114 -21.82 12.91 19.46
N GLU A 115 -22.90 12.48 20.12
CA GLU A 115 -22.93 11.20 20.83
C GLU A 115 -22.81 10.02 19.85
N ALA A 116 -23.47 10.09 18.69
CA ALA A 116 -23.39 9.06 17.67
C ALA A 116 -21.96 8.91 17.11
N ILE A 117 -21.26 10.03 16.87
CA ILE A 117 -19.85 10.02 16.46
C ILE A 117 -18.96 9.46 17.57
N SER A 118 -19.20 9.82 18.83
CA SER A 118 -18.41 9.34 19.97
C SER A 118 -18.49 7.83 20.12
N ARG A 119 -19.70 7.25 20.05
CA ARG A 119 -19.91 5.79 20.07
C ARG A 119 -19.22 5.07 18.91
N LEU A 120 -19.29 5.67 17.73
CA LEU A 120 -18.67 5.13 16.53
C LEU A 120 -17.13 5.13 16.63
N LEU A 121 -16.54 6.19 17.20
CA LEU A 121 -15.10 6.28 17.45
C LEU A 121 -14.65 5.26 18.50
N ASP A 122 -15.38 5.14 19.61
CA ASP A 122 -15.13 4.13 20.65
C ASP A 122 -15.18 2.70 20.07
N PHE A 123 -16.15 2.44 19.19
CA PHE A 123 -16.23 1.16 18.49
C PHE A 123 -15.00 0.89 17.62
N VAL A 124 -14.54 1.88 16.84
CA VAL A 124 -13.35 1.74 16.00
C VAL A 124 -12.11 1.50 16.86
N GLU A 125 -11.91 2.29 17.91
CA GLU A 125 -10.76 2.16 18.81
C GLU A 125 -10.71 0.79 19.49
N LYS A 126 -11.87 0.30 19.95
CA LYS A 126 -11.95 -0.99 20.64
C LYS A 126 -11.83 -2.19 19.73
N ASN A 127 -12.10 -2.10 18.42
CA ASN A 127 -12.22 -3.28 17.54
C ASN A 127 -11.23 -3.29 16.35
N TYR A 128 -10.79 -2.13 15.87
CA TYR A 128 -9.86 -2.05 14.74
C TYR A 128 -8.42 -1.96 15.20
N CYS A 129 -7.55 -2.74 14.56
CA CYS A 129 -6.14 -2.74 14.90
C CYS A 129 -5.45 -1.40 14.61
N LEU A 130 -4.35 -1.13 15.32
CA LEU A 130 -3.55 0.08 15.12
C LEU A 130 -3.15 0.30 13.65
N ALA A 131 -2.76 -0.76 12.93
CA ALA A 131 -2.43 -0.68 11.52
C ALA A 131 -3.64 -0.27 10.65
N CYS A 132 -4.83 -0.80 10.91
CA CYS A 132 -6.06 -0.42 10.22
C CYS A 132 -6.49 1.01 10.56
N ARG A 133 -6.27 1.48 11.79
CA ARG A 133 -6.54 2.88 12.18
C ARG A 133 -5.63 3.84 11.40
N ILE A 134 -4.34 3.54 11.27
CA ILE A 134 -3.39 4.39 10.55
C ILE A 134 -3.59 4.31 9.02
N PHE A 135 -3.54 3.10 8.47
CA PHE A 135 -3.50 2.86 7.02
C PHE A 135 -4.86 2.61 6.38
N GLY A 136 -5.94 2.61 7.17
CA GLY A 136 -7.31 2.37 6.72
C GLY A 136 -7.69 0.89 6.65
N ALA A 137 -8.97 0.64 6.41
CA ALA A 137 -9.57 -0.66 6.17
C ALA A 137 -10.85 -0.49 5.34
N THR A 138 -11.46 -1.58 4.86
CA THR A 138 -12.79 -1.48 4.23
C THR A 138 -13.77 -0.82 5.20
N GLY A 139 -14.40 0.29 4.78
CA GLY A 139 -15.31 1.09 5.62
C GLY A 139 -14.63 2.19 6.47
N ILE A 140 -13.30 2.20 6.58
CA ILE A 140 -12.51 3.20 7.33
C ILE A 140 -11.45 3.84 6.41
N MET A 141 -11.49 5.16 6.26
CA MET A 141 -10.48 5.90 5.54
C MET A 141 -9.15 5.89 6.30
N SER A 142 -8.06 5.92 5.55
CA SER A 142 -6.73 6.04 6.12
C SER A 142 -6.44 7.47 6.56
N HIS A 143 -5.71 7.62 7.67
CA HIS A 143 -5.16 8.90 8.11
C HIS A 143 -3.82 9.26 7.45
N VAL A 144 -3.25 8.36 6.63
CA VAL A 144 -1.99 8.59 5.91
C VAL A 144 -2.25 8.65 4.42
N ALA A 145 -1.94 9.80 3.82
CA ALA A 145 -1.91 9.99 2.38
C ALA A 145 -0.46 9.92 1.89
N VAL A 146 -0.18 9.05 0.93
CA VAL A 146 1.14 8.92 0.31
C VAL A 146 0.98 9.31 -1.15
N LYS A 147 1.71 10.35 -1.58
CA LYS A 147 1.72 10.81 -2.96
C LYS A 147 2.67 9.96 -3.81
N ASP A 148 2.43 9.95 -5.12
CA ASP A 148 3.34 9.35 -6.08
C ASP A 148 4.72 10.04 -6.00
N CYS A 149 5.77 9.22 -6.05
CA CYS A 149 7.16 9.68 -6.03
C CYS A 149 7.73 9.59 -7.45
N TYR A 150 7.85 10.73 -8.11
CA TYR A 150 8.33 10.83 -9.48
C TYR A 150 9.87 10.88 -9.53
N GLY A 151 10.45 10.27 -10.57
CA GLY A 151 11.88 10.39 -10.86
C GLY A 151 12.26 11.86 -11.09
N ILE A 152 13.39 12.27 -10.53
CA ILE A 152 13.96 13.60 -10.77
C ILE A 152 14.87 13.50 -11.99
N ASP A 153 14.71 14.40 -12.96
CA ASP A 153 15.51 14.36 -14.20
C ASP A 153 17.01 14.35 -13.91
N GLY A 154 17.73 13.48 -14.62
CA GLY A 154 19.17 13.27 -14.43
C GLY A 154 19.54 12.48 -13.17
N SER A 155 18.57 12.07 -12.33
CA SER A 155 18.82 11.35 -11.08
C SER A 155 18.56 9.84 -11.14
N TYR A 156 18.24 9.31 -12.32
CA TYR A 156 17.92 7.89 -12.50
C TYR A 156 18.45 7.39 -13.84
N SER A 157 18.78 6.10 -13.90
CA SER A 157 19.06 5.41 -15.15
C SER A 157 18.38 4.04 -15.18
N PHE A 158 18.06 3.54 -16.37
CA PHE A 158 17.50 2.20 -16.53
C PHE A 158 18.61 1.20 -16.83
N GLY A 159 18.59 0.09 -16.10
CA GLY A 159 19.38 -1.09 -16.40
C GLY A 159 18.48 -2.24 -16.84
N THR A 160 19.03 -3.17 -17.60
CA THR A 160 18.36 -4.43 -17.97
C THR A 160 19.19 -5.62 -17.53
N ARG A 161 18.55 -6.62 -16.91
CA ARG A 161 19.18 -7.88 -16.53
C ARG A 161 18.41 -9.04 -17.15
N ARG A 162 19.15 -9.97 -17.75
CA ARG A 162 18.58 -11.24 -18.23
C ARG A 162 18.49 -12.24 -17.07
N GLY A 163 17.36 -12.92 -16.98
CA GLY A 163 17.09 -14.00 -16.05
C GLY A 163 16.72 -15.28 -16.80
N VAL A 164 17.02 -16.43 -16.20
CA VAL A 164 16.60 -17.74 -16.66
C VAL A 164 15.94 -18.49 -15.51
N ALA A 165 14.89 -19.27 -15.78
CA ALA A 165 14.41 -20.23 -14.79
C ALA A 165 15.15 -21.57 -14.97
N ILE A 166 15.61 -22.15 -13.86
CA ILE A 166 16.31 -23.43 -13.82
C ILE A 166 15.34 -24.48 -13.27
N ASP A 167 15.18 -25.58 -14.01
CA ASP A 167 14.42 -26.73 -13.54
C ASP A 167 15.25 -27.48 -12.48
N ARG A 168 14.74 -27.51 -11.25
CA ARG A 168 15.43 -28.13 -10.09
C ARG A 168 15.61 -29.64 -10.23
N ARG A 169 14.84 -30.32 -11.10
CA ARG A 169 14.97 -31.77 -11.33
C ARG A 169 16.07 -32.09 -12.33
N THR A 170 16.15 -31.31 -13.42
CA THR A 170 17.09 -31.58 -14.51
C THR A 170 18.38 -30.77 -14.42
N GLY A 171 18.42 -29.71 -13.58
CA GLY A 171 19.54 -28.78 -13.50
C GLY A 171 19.71 -27.89 -14.74
N ALA A 172 18.87 -28.07 -15.76
CA ALA A 172 18.91 -27.35 -17.02
C ALA A 172 18.00 -26.11 -16.97
N VAL A 173 18.21 -25.20 -17.93
CA VAL A 173 17.28 -24.08 -18.17
C VAL A 173 15.92 -24.63 -18.60
N ALA A 174 14.86 -24.20 -17.91
CA ALA A 174 13.50 -24.54 -18.28
C ALA A 174 13.16 -24.01 -19.68
N LYS A 175 12.43 -24.79 -20.48
CA LYS A 175 12.07 -24.41 -21.85
C LYS A 175 11.32 -23.07 -21.86
N ARG A 176 11.73 -22.16 -22.73
CA ARG A 176 11.14 -20.81 -22.91
C ARG A 176 11.14 -19.94 -21.64
N ALA A 177 12.11 -20.14 -20.75
CA ALA A 177 12.18 -19.43 -19.48
C ALA A 177 13.23 -18.31 -19.42
N LEU A 178 13.71 -17.83 -20.57
CA LEU A 178 14.56 -16.64 -20.65
C LEU A 178 13.65 -15.40 -20.57
N TYR A 179 14.00 -14.47 -19.71
CA TYR A 179 13.26 -13.21 -19.56
C TYR A 179 14.20 -12.05 -19.24
N THR A 180 13.77 -10.83 -19.55
CA THR A 180 14.54 -9.60 -19.35
C THR A 180 13.82 -8.68 -18.37
N VAL A 181 14.53 -8.26 -17.33
CA VAL A 181 14.05 -7.43 -16.23
C VAL A 181 14.67 -6.04 -16.35
N GLU A 182 13.82 -5.02 -16.50
CA GLU A 182 14.23 -3.62 -16.30
C GLU A 182 14.24 -3.27 -14.81
N PHE A 183 15.18 -2.42 -14.41
CA PHE A 183 15.30 -1.84 -13.08
C PHE A 183 15.88 -0.42 -13.15
N LEU A 184 15.71 0.33 -12.08
CA LEU A 184 16.28 1.66 -11.85
C LEU A 184 17.58 1.56 -11.06
N ASN A 185 18.61 2.29 -11.50
CA ASN A 185 19.79 2.65 -10.71
C ASN A 185 19.67 4.08 -10.21
#